data_AF-A0A374ICC3-F1
#
_entry.id   AF-A0A374ICC3-F1
#
_cell.length_a   1.000
_cell.length_b   1.000
_cell.length_c   1.000
_cell.angle_alpha   90.00
_cell.angle_beta   90.00
_cell.angle_gamma   90.00
#
_symmetry.space_group_name_H-M   'P 1'
#
loop_
_entity.id
_entity.type
_entity.pdbx_description
1 polymer ?
#
loop_
_entity_poly.entity_id
_entity_poly.type
_entity_poly.pdbx_seq_one_letter_code
_entity_poly.pdbx_strand_id
1 'polypeptide(L)'
;MSKLVGYKRFTSKKGERYCVAQVVSNFSQRDIDNGCCGSKVEEIFLPAERVDELNPSHIGKEIKFDYELSGNRAYLVDFHVVSK
;
A
#
# COMPACT_ATOMS: atom_id res chain seq x y z
N MET A 1 -2.98 3.27 -10.79
CA MET A 1 -2.40 2.03 -10.21
C MET A 1 -1.21 2.42 -9.35
N SER A 2 -0.95 1.65 -8.28
CA SER A 2 0.11 1.95 -7.32
C SER A 2 1.31 1.05 -7.61
N LYS A 3 2.51 1.62 -7.66
CA LYS A 3 3.77 0.90 -7.84
C LYS A 3 4.43 0.67 -6.49
N LEU A 4 4.80 -0.57 -6.18
CA LEU A 4 5.54 -0.87 -4.96
C LEU A 4 6.98 -0.39 -5.08
N VAL A 5 7.43 0.46 -4.16
CA VAL A 5 8.81 0.99 -4.14
C VAL A 5 9.61 0.55 -2.91
N GLY A 6 8.92 0.05 -1.88
CA GLY A 6 9.56 -0.47 -0.68
C GLY A 6 8.55 -1.16 0.23
N TYR A 7 9.05 -1.83 1.26
CA TYR A 7 8.24 -2.28 2.39
C TYR A 7 9.09 -2.29 3.66
N LYS A 8 8.45 -2.04 4.82
CA LYS A 8 9.08 -2.14 6.14
C LYS A 8 8.32 -3.12 7.01
N ARG A 9 9.04 -3.91 7.79
CA ARG A 9 8.49 -4.81 8.79
C ARG A 9 8.92 -4.36 10.17
N PHE A 10 8.02 -4.45 11.12
CA PHE A 10 8.32 -4.19 12.52
C PHE A 10 7.37 -4.94 13.43
N THR A 11 7.78 -5.09 14.68
CA THR A 11 6.96 -5.64 15.77
C THR A 11 6.60 -4.50 16.71
N SER A 12 5.32 -4.36 17.02
CA SER A 12 4.87 -3.36 18.00
C SER A 12 5.32 -3.71 19.41
N LYS A 13 5.20 -2.74 20.33
CA LYS A 13 5.45 -2.97 21.77
C LYS A 13 4.57 -4.09 22.37
N LYS A 14 3.45 -4.43 21.73
CA LYS A 14 2.52 -5.48 22.18
C LYS A 14 2.81 -6.86 21.57
N GLY A 15 3.86 -6.99 20.74
CA GLY A 15 4.23 -8.24 20.08
C GLY A 15 3.60 -8.46 18.70
N GLU A 16 2.63 -7.63 18.31
CA GLU A 16 1.98 -7.71 17.00
C GLU A 16 2.96 -7.34 15.86
N ARG A 17 2.98 -8.14 14.81
CA ARG A 17 3.81 -7.92 13.62
C ARG A 17 3.06 -7.11 12.58
N TYR A 18 3.76 -6.20 11.93
CA TYR A 18 3.22 -5.36 10.87
C TYR A 18 4.14 -5.35 9.66
N CYS A 19 3.53 -5.20 8.49
CA CYS A 19 4.21 -4.88 7.26
C CYS A 19 3.55 -3.63 6.65
N VAL A 20 4.36 -2.67 6.25
CA VAL A 20 3.90 -1.43 5.62
C VAL A 20 4.51 -1.37 4.23
N ALA A 21 3.65 -1.40 3.22
CA ALA A 21 4.00 -1.20 1.83
C ALA A 21 4.20 0.29 1.56
N GLN A 22 5.29 0.64 0.89
CA GLN A 22 5.54 1.99 0.40
C GLN A 22 5.25 1.99 -1.09
N VAL A 23 4.28 2.80 -1.50
CA VAL A 23 3.81 2.84 -2.88
C VAL A 23 3.84 4.25 -3.45
N VAL A 24 4.01 4.29 -4.78
CA VAL A 24 3.92 5.51 -5.57
C VAL A 24 2.71 5.39 -6.49
N SER A 25 1.84 6.40 -6.48
CA SER A 25 0.64 6.48 -7.30
C SER A 25 0.55 7.85 -7.96
N ASN A 26 -0.32 7.98 -8.96
CA ASN A 26 -0.59 9.29 -9.56
C ASN A 26 -1.46 10.11 -8.60
N PHE A 27 -1.21 11.43 -8.55
CA PHE A 27 -2.13 12.37 -7.95
C PHE A 27 -3.49 12.34 -8.65
N SER A 28 -4.57 12.59 -7.91
CA SER A 28 -5.88 12.78 -8.52
C SER A 28 -5.90 14.10 -9.31
N GLN A 29 -6.83 14.25 -10.26
CA GLN A 29 -6.96 15.51 -11.00
C GLN A 29 -7.14 16.69 -10.04
N ARG A 30 -7.94 16.51 -8.99
CA ARG A 30 -8.15 17.52 -7.95
C ARG A 30 -6.85 17.90 -7.22
N ASP A 31 -5.99 16.93 -6.92
CA ASP A 31 -4.70 17.22 -6.30
C ASP A 31 -3.81 18.05 -7.23
N ILE A 32 -3.78 17.69 -8.52
CA ILE A 32 -3.04 18.42 -9.56
C ILE A 32 -3.57 19.85 -9.70
N ASP A 33 -4.89 20.02 -9.74
CA ASP A 33 -5.54 21.34 -9.82
C ASP A 33 -5.22 22.22 -8.59
N ASN A 34 -4.92 21.60 -7.45
CA ASN A 34 -4.46 22.26 -6.22
C ASN A 34 -2.93 22.48 -6.17
N GLY A 35 -2.21 22.21 -7.26
CA GLY A 35 -0.77 22.47 -7.38
C GLY A 35 0.14 21.29 -7.03
N CYS A 36 -0.38 20.06 -6.86
CA CYS A 36 0.48 18.89 -6.72
C CYS A 36 1.22 18.58 -8.03
N CYS A 37 2.50 18.20 -7.92
CA CYS A 37 3.35 17.83 -9.05
C CYS A 37 4.16 16.57 -8.71
N GLY A 38 4.40 15.73 -9.72
CA GLY A 38 5.12 14.46 -9.56
C GLY A 38 4.18 13.31 -9.20
N SER A 39 4.49 12.58 -8.12
CA SER A 39 3.74 11.40 -7.72
C SER A 39 3.36 11.43 -6.24
N LYS A 40 2.23 10.84 -5.93
CA LYS A 40 1.76 10.63 -4.57
C LYS A 40 2.52 9.46 -3.96
N VAL A 41 3.07 9.65 -2.77
CA VAL A 41 3.76 8.60 -2.01
C VAL A 41 2.91 8.25 -0.80
N GLU A 42 2.66 6.95 -0.61
CA GLU A 42 1.75 6.46 0.43
C GLU A 42 2.37 5.28 1.17
N GLU A 43 2.13 5.23 2.48
CA GLU A 43 2.43 4.08 3.33
C GLU A 43 1.12 3.35 3.65
N ILE A 44 1.05 2.07 3.28
CA ILE A 44 -0.16 1.25 3.44
C ILE A 44 0.17 0.07 4.35
N PHE A 45 -0.56 -0.04 5.46
CA PHE A 45 -0.48 -1.19 6.36
C PHE A 45 -1.14 -2.40 5.70
N LEU A 46 -0.41 -3.50 5.58
CA LEU A 46 -0.96 -4.76 5.08
C LEU A 46 -1.81 -5.45 6.15
N PRO A 47 -2.75 -6.32 5.73
CA PRO A 47 -3.49 -7.18 6.66
C PRO A 47 -2.53 -8.03 7.50
N ALA A 48 -2.91 -8.30 8.76
CA ALA A 48 -2.08 -9.00 9.73
C ALA A 48 -1.67 -10.40 9.24
N GLU A 49 -2.55 -11.04 8.48
CA GLU A 49 -2.38 -12.37 7.90
C GLU A 49 -1.35 -12.40 6.77
N ARG A 50 -1.06 -11.24 6.15
CA ARG A 50 -0.23 -11.14 4.92
C ARG A 50 1.09 -10.37 5.13
N VAL A 51 1.51 -10.17 6.37
CA VAL A 51 2.71 -9.37 6.72
C VAL A 51 4.03 -9.89 6.10
N ASP A 52 4.11 -11.18 5.79
CA ASP A 52 5.33 -11.82 5.27
C ASP A 52 5.34 -12.01 3.75
N GLU A 53 4.28 -11.64 3.05
CA GLU A 53 4.12 -11.99 1.64
C GLU A 53 4.90 -11.12 0.66
N LEU A 54 5.15 -9.85 1.01
CA LEU A 54 6.00 -9.00 0.18
C LEU A 54 7.46 -9.49 0.21
N ASN A 55 8.09 -9.58 -0.94
CA ASN A 55 9.50 -9.95 -1.04
C ASN A 55 10.21 -9.05 -2.06
N PRO A 56 11.56 -9.08 -2.13
CA PRO A 56 12.31 -8.19 -3.00
C PRO A 56 11.93 -8.28 -4.49
N SER A 57 11.45 -9.42 -4.98
CA SER A 57 11.03 -9.59 -6.38
C SER A 57 9.75 -8.83 -6.73
N HIS A 58 9.02 -8.33 -5.73
CA HIS A 58 7.82 -7.52 -5.93
C HIS A 58 8.13 -6.03 -6.11
N ILE A 59 9.33 -5.59 -5.77
CA ILE A 59 9.72 -4.19 -5.89
C ILE A 59 9.68 -3.78 -7.36
N GLY A 60 9.08 -2.61 -7.63
CA GLY A 60 8.88 -2.08 -8.96
C GLY A 60 7.65 -2.61 -9.69
N LYS A 61 6.97 -3.64 -9.17
CA LYS A 61 5.72 -4.15 -9.73
C LYS A 61 4.53 -3.30 -9.30
N GLU A 62 3.46 -3.38 -10.09
CA GLU A 62 2.19 -2.80 -9.72
C GLU A 62 1.53 -3.63 -8.62
N ILE A 63 0.90 -2.96 -7.67
CA ILE A 63 0.16 -3.56 -6.57
C ILE A 63 -1.25 -3.00 -6.56
N LYS A 64 -2.22 -3.90 -6.46
CA LYS A 64 -3.63 -3.59 -6.25
C LYS A 64 -3.97 -3.84 -4.79
N PHE A 65 -4.75 -2.95 -4.22
CA PHE A 65 -5.25 -3.03 -2.85
C PHE A 65 -6.76 -3.18 -2.91
N ASP A 66 -7.29 -4.20 -2.25
CA ASP A 66 -8.71 -4.46 -2.18
C ASP A 66 -9.25 -4.03 -0.82
N TYR A 67 -10.18 -3.09 -0.87
CA TYR A 67 -10.79 -2.47 0.30
C TYR A 67 -12.25 -2.88 0.41
N GLU A 68 -12.67 -3.20 1.62
CA GLU A 68 -14.08 -3.39 1.95
C GLU A 68 -14.61 -2.23 2.79
N LEU A 69 -15.86 -1.84 2.55
CA LEU A 69 -16.55 -0.83 3.33
C LEU A 69 -17.21 -1.49 4.54
N SER A 70 -16.77 -1.10 5.73
CA SER A 70 -17.42 -1.47 6.99
C SER A 70 -17.67 -0.22 7.82
N GLY A 71 -18.92 0.01 8.22
CA GLY A 71 -19.29 1.18 9.03
C GLY A 71 -18.84 2.52 8.44
N ASN A 72 -19.00 2.70 7.12
CA ASN A 72 -18.60 3.90 6.37
C ASN A 72 -17.07 4.18 6.34
N ARG A 73 -16.24 3.19 6.69
CA ARG A 73 -14.78 3.23 6.57
C ARG A 73 -14.29 2.14 5.64
N ALA A 74 -13.29 2.46 4.82
CA ALA A 74 -12.59 1.49 3.99
C ALA A 74 -11.53 0.77 4.83
N TYR A 75 -11.55 -0.56 4.82
CA TYR A 75 -10.54 -1.41 5.44
C TYR A 75 -9.84 -2.20 4.34
N LEU A 76 -8.51 -2.21 4.36
CA LEU A 76 -7.74 -3.05 3.46
C LEU A 76 -7.93 -4.51 3.89
N VAL A 77 -8.52 -5.32 3.03
CA VAL A 77 -8.74 -6.75 3.28
C VAL A 77 -7.76 -7.63 2.54
N ASP A 78 -7.29 -7.19 1.37
CA ASP A 78 -6.32 -7.94 0.58
C ASP A 78 -5.46 -7.05 -0.32
N PHE A 79 -4.38 -7.62 -0.87
CA PHE A 79 -3.59 -7.02 -1.93
C PHE A 79 -3.10 -8.05 -2.94
N HIS A 80 -2.86 -7.60 -4.16
CA HIS A 80 -2.34 -8.44 -5.23
C HIS A 80 -1.19 -7.74 -5.95
N VAL A 81 -0.07 -8.44 -6.11
CA VAL A 81 1.01 -8.01 -7.00
C VAL A 81 0.59 -8.33 -8.42
N VAL A 82 0.36 -7.29 -9.23
CA VAL A 82 -0.02 -7.42 -10.63
C VAL A 82 1.28 -7.65 -11.41
N SER A 83 1.53 -8.89 -11.83
CA SER A 83 2.60 -9.17 -12.78
C SER A 83 2.09 -8.85 -14.19
N LYS A 84 2.80 -7.97 -14.89
CA LYS A 84 2.88 -8.06 -16.35
C LYS A 84 3.96 -9.05 -16.75
#